data_AF-A0A7G1IFR8-F1
#
_entry.id   AF-A0A7G1IFR8-F1
#
_cell.length_a   1.000
_cell.length_b   1.000
_cell.length_c   1.000
_cell.angle_alpha   90.00
_cell.angle_beta   90.00
_cell.angle_gamma   90.00
#
_symmetry.space_group_name_H-M   'P 1'
#
loop_
_entity.id
_entity.type
_entity.pdbx_description
1 polymer ?
#
loop_
_entity_poly.entity_id
_entity_poly.type
_entity_poly.pdbx_seq_one_letter_code
_entity_poly.pdbx_strand_id
1 'polypeptide(L)'
;MAARRLRGAAPKHPMAEFGQLHLWYFGDAARRQQSELPPRQRVTGFDEVVGGLSDRAATFEAGRCLSCGNCFECDGCLGSCPEDAVIKLGRGHRYRFDYDRCTGCATCYEQCPVHAIEMIPEPR
;
A
#
# COMPACT_ATOMS: atom_id res chain seq x y z
N MET A 1 -25.57 -20.07 -12.89
CA MET A 1 -24.18 -19.64 -12.63
C MET A 1 -24.01 -18.23 -13.21
N ALA A 2 -24.02 -17.20 -12.37
CA ALA A 2 -23.88 -15.82 -12.85
C ALA A 2 -22.39 -15.48 -12.99
N ALA A 3 -21.94 -15.24 -14.22
CA ALA A 3 -20.61 -14.72 -14.49
C ALA A 3 -20.50 -13.34 -13.82
N ARG A 4 -19.75 -13.27 -12.73
CA ARG A 4 -19.36 -12.01 -12.08
C ARG A 4 -18.57 -11.22 -13.12
N ARG A 5 -19.19 -10.19 -13.71
CA ARG A 5 -18.47 -9.20 -14.53
C ARG A 5 -17.22 -8.80 -13.74
N LEU A 6 -16.05 -9.17 -14.26
CA LEU A 6 -14.80 -8.54 -13.87
C LEU A 6 -15.00 -7.07 -14.26
N ARG A 7 -15.37 -6.24 -13.29
CA ARG A 7 -15.27 -4.78 -13.44
C ARG A 7 -13.85 -4.57 -13.93
N GLY A 8 -13.69 -4.02 -15.13
CA GLY A 8 -12.38 -3.72 -15.69
C GLY A 8 -11.56 -3.01 -14.62
N ALA A 9 -10.32 -3.47 -14.40
CA ALA A 9 -9.49 -2.92 -13.35
C ALA A 9 -9.40 -1.39 -13.56
N ALA A 10 -9.76 -0.63 -12.53
CA ALA A 10 -9.57 0.81 -12.56
C ALA A 10 -8.10 1.12 -12.90
N PRO A 11 -7.82 2.20 -13.63
CA PRO A 11 -6.44 2.61 -13.89
C PRO A 11 -5.69 2.72 -12.56
N LYS A 12 -4.46 2.20 -12.53
CA LYS A 12 -3.62 2.28 -11.34
C LYS A 12 -3.25 3.74 -11.09
N HIS A 13 -3.25 4.14 -9.81
CA HIS A 13 -2.68 5.41 -9.40
C HIS A 13 -1.17 5.45 -9.72
N PRO A 14 -0.60 6.65 -9.95
CA PRO A 14 0.84 6.79 -10.06
C PRO A 14 1.52 6.27 -8.78
N MET A 15 2.71 5.71 -8.94
CA MET A 15 3.51 5.21 -7.82
C MET A 15 4.05 6.41 -7.03
N ALA A 16 3.87 6.40 -5.71
CA ALA A 16 4.55 7.37 -4.85
C ALA A 16 6.05 7.06 -4.79
N GLU A 17 6.88 8.07 -5.01
CA GLU A 17 8.33 7.98 -4.90
C GLU A 17 8.78 7.92 -3.44
N PHE A 18 10.00 7.45 -3.21
CA PHE A 18 10.57 7.25 -1.88
C PHE A 18 10.47 8.50 -0.98
N GLY A 19 10.72 9.70 -1.54
CA GLY A 19 10.67 10.96 -0.79
C GLY A 19 9.27 11.38 -0.34
N GLN A 20 8.21 10.80 -0.90
CA GLN A 20 6.82 11.10 -0.53
C GLN A 20 6.30 10.18 0.60
N LEU A 21 7.03 9.11 0.93
CA LEU A 21 6.59 8.10 1.87
C LEU A 21 6.96 8.48 3.31
N HIS A 22 6.03 8.26 4.24
CA HIS A 22 6.31 8.38 5.67
C HIS A 22 6.85 7.06 6.21
N LEU A 23 8.15 6.83 6.01
CA LEU A 23 8.78 5.55 6.37
C LEU A 23 8.71 5.23 7.86
N TRP A 24 8.65 6.25 8.73
CA TRP A 24 8.46 6.09 10.18
C TRP A 24 7.12 5.42 10.56
N TYR A 25 6.14 5.44 9.65
CA TYR A 25 4.88 4.72 9.84
C TYR A 25 5.07 3.20 9.76
N PHE A 26 6.10 2.76 9.03
CA PHE A 26 6.39 1.35 8.80
C PHE A 26 7.53 0.89 9.72
N GLY A 27 7.42 -0.33 10.23
CA GLY A 27 8.51 -0.94 10.98
C GLY A 27 9.62 -1.45 10.07
N ASP A 28 10.85 -1.39 10.55
CA ASP A 28 11.98 -2.02 9.87
C ASP A 28 11.87 -3.55 9.91
N ALA A 29 11.95 -4.17 8.75
CA ALA A 29 11.97 -5.62 8.61
C ALA A 29 13.02 -6.03 7.57
N ALA A 30 13.92 -6.93 7.94
CA ALA A 30 14.88 -7.52 7.01
C ALA A 30 14.17 -8.45 6.00
N ARG A 31 14.70 -8.54 4.79
CA ARG A 31 14.25 -9.49 3.77
C ARG A 31 14.37 -10.92 4.28
N ARG A 32 13.33 -11.72 4.08
CA ARG A 32 13.38 -13.15 4.41
C ARG A 32 14.37 -13.86 3.49
N GLN A 33 15.27 -14.63 4.10
CA GLN A 33 16.21 -15.48 3.37
C GLN A 33 15.50 -16.73 2.86
N GLN A 34 15.76 -17.06 1.60
CA GLN A 34 15.33 -18.31 0.99
C GLN A 34 16.41 -19.36 1.24
N SER A 35 16.02 -20.63 1.35
CA SER A 35 17.01 -21.70 1.42
C SER A 35 17.74 -21.80 0.08
N GLU A 36 19.06 -21.89 0.11
CA GLU A 36 19.85 -22.07 -1.10
C GLU A 36 20.77 -23.28 -0.97
N LEU A 37 20.97 -24.00 -2.08
CA LEU A 37 21.97 -25.07 -2.13
C LEU A 37 23.38 -24.51 -1.89
N PRO A 38 24.28 -25.24 -1.19
CA PRO A 38 25.67 -24.81 -1.01
C PRO A 38 26.39 -24.63 -2.36
N PRO A 39 27.24 -23.60 -2.55
CA PRO A 39 27.91 -23.34 -3.83
C PRO A 39 28.65 -24.53 -4.46
N ARG A 40 29.27 -25.37 -3.62
CA ARG A 40 29.97 -26.58 -4.10
C ARG A 40 29.04 -27.60 -4.75
N GLN A 41 27.76 -27.65 -4.35
CA GLN A 41 26.76 -28.57 -4.91
C GLN A 41 26.12 -28.00 -6.18
N ARG A 42 26.03 -26.66 -6.28
CA ARG A 42 25.44 -25.96 -7.45
C ARG A 42 26.13 -26.29 -8.79
N VAL A 43 27.40 -26.72 -8.74
CA VAL A 43 28.20 -27.03 -9.94
C VAL A 43 28.24 -28.52 -10.30
N THR A 44 27.56 -29.37 -9.52
CA THR A 44 27.60 -30.84 -9.70
C THR A 44 26.45 -31.39 -10.53
N GLY A 45 25.43 -30.57 -10.81
CA GLY A 45 24.22 -30.99 -11.52
C GLY A 45 23.35 -29.80 -11.93
N PHE A 46 22.06 -30.07 -12.13
CA PHE A 46 21.05 -29.11 -12.59
C PHE A 46 19.90 -28.95 -11.59
N ASP A 47 20.13 -29.30 -10.32
CA ASP A 47 19.13 -29.16 -9.26
C ASP A 47 18.80 -27.68 -9.00
N GLU A 48 17.57 -27.42 -8.55
CA GLU A 48 17.12 -26.07 -8.21
C GLU A 48 17.96 -25.49 -7.06
N VAL A 49 18.56 -24.32 -7.30
CA VAL A 49 19.47 -23.68 -6.35
C VAL A 49 18.72 -22.96 -5.23
N VAL A 50 17.60 -22.30 -5.55
CA VAL A 50 16.82 -21.48 -4.61
C VAL A 50 15.54 -22.22 -4.27
N GLY A 51 15.43 -22.71 -3.04
CA GLY A 51 14.28 -23.51 -2.59
C GLY A 51 13.01 -22.71 -2.26
N GLY A 52 13.00 -21.41 -2.51
CA GLY A 52 11.85 -20.55 -2.27
C GLY A 52 11.60 -20.18 -0.80
N LEU A 53 10.49 -19.50 -0.56
CA LEU A 53 9.97 -19.18 0.78
C LEU A 53 8.89 -20.20 1.16
N SER A 54 8.82 -20.57 2.44
CA SER A 54 7.65 -21.27 2.96
C SER A 54 6.41 -20.35 2.92
N ASP A 55 5.20 -20.91 2.91
CA ASP A 55 3.95 -20.14 2.87
C ASP A 55 3.90 -19.03 3.93
N ARG A 56 4.35 -19.35 5.15
CA ARG A 56 4.42 -18.38 6.25
C ARG A 56 5.44 -17.28 5.98
N ALA A 57 6.62 -17.62 5.47
CA ALA A 57 7.65 -16.64 5.15
C ALA A 57 7.27 -15.77 3.94
N ALA A 58 6.61 -16.35 2.93
CA ALA A 58 6.06 -15.65 1.78
C ALA A 58 4.98 -14.65 2.20
N THR A 59 4.04 -15.06 3.06
CA THR A 59 3.00 -14.17 3.60
C THR A 59 3.61 -13.00 4.36
N PHE A 60 4.61 -13.26 5.20
CA PHE A 60 5.33 -12.19 5.91
C PHE A 60 6.06 -11.25 4.95
N GLU A 61 6.77 -11.80 3.96
CA GLU A 61 7.52 -10.99 2.98
C GLU A 61 6.58 -10.10 2.17
N ALA A 62 5.40 -10.59 1.77
CA ALA A 62 4.37 -9.79 1.11
C ALA A 62 3.86 -8.63 2.00
N GLY A 63 3.76 -8.86 3.32
CA GLY A 63 3.38 -7.84 4.29
C GLY A 63 4.40 -6.70 4.47
N ARG A 64 5.63 -6.83 3.94
CA ARG A 64 6.64 -5.75 3.94
C ARG A 64 6.38 -4.69 2.86
N CYS A 65 5.36 -4.87 2.02
CA CYS A 65 4.97 -3.89 1.01
C CYS A 65 4.52 -2.59 1.68
N LEU A 66 5.08 -1.45 1.23
CA LEU A 66 4.74 -0.13 1.75
C LEU A 66 3.44 0.43 1.19
N SER A 67 2.80 -0.23 0.22
CA SER A 67 1.60 0.28 -0.46
C SER A 67 1.78 1.67 -1.11
N CYS A 68 2.96 1.95 -1.70
CA CYS A 68 3.32 3.24 -2.29
C CYS A 68 2.27 3.75 -3.32
N GLY A 69 1.58 4.84 -2.98
CA GLY A 69 0.51 5.42 -3.81
C GLY A 69 -0.85 4.74 -3.71
N ASN A 70 -1.02 3.73 -2.85
CA ASN A 70 -2.27 2.98 -2.73
C ASN A 70 -2.77 2.96 -1.28
N CYS A 71 -3.98 3.48 -1.06
CA CYS A 71 -4.61 3.48 0.25
C CYS A 71 -4.77 2.05 0.81
N PHE A 72 -4.32 1.84 2.05
CA PHE A 72 -4.44 0.59 2.81
C PHE A 72 -5.33 0.76 4.06
N GLU A 73 -6.18 1.79 4.08
CA GLU A 73 -7.17 2.06 5.14
C GLU A 73 -6.57 2.24 6.54
N CYS A 74 -5.44 2.97 6.63
CA CYS A 74 -4.73 3.24 7.88
C CYS A 74 -5.42 4.23 8.83
N ASP A 75 -6.52 4.86 8.39
CA ASP A 75 -7.26 5.90 9.10
C ASP A 75 -6.48 7.18 9.44
N GLY A 76 -5.25 7.37 8.92
CA GLY A 76 -4.45 8.58 9.16
C GLY A 76 -5.16 9.86 8.68
N CYS A 77 -5.75 9.85 7.49
CA CYS A 77 -6.52 10.98 6.97
C CYS A 77 -7.82 11.23 7.73
N LEU A 78 -8.44 10.16 8.26
CA LEU A 78 -9.66 10.25 9.07
C LEU A 78 -9.37 10.94 10.40
N GLY A 79 -8.31 10.51 11.09
CA GLY A 79 -7.94 11.08 12.39
C GLY A 79 -7.30 12.47 12.32
N SER A 80 -6.72 12.85 11.17
CA SER A 80 -6.04 14.14 11.04
C SER A 80 -6.92 15.28 10.55
N CYS A 81 -8.15 15.00 10.09
CA CYS A 81 -9.02 16.03 9.55
C CYS A 81 -9.67 16.86 10.68
N PRO A 82 -9.38 18.17 10.79
CA PRO A 82 -9.94 19.00 11.86
C PRO A 82 -11.44 19.29 11.69
N GLU A 83 -11.97 19.11 10.48
CA GLU A 83 -13.36 19.45 10.13
C GLU A 83 -14.28 18.24 10.05
N ASP A 84 -13.81 17.04 10.40
CA ASP A 84 -14.45 15.74 10.13
C ASP A 84 -14.99 15.59 8.69
N ALA A 85 -14.28 16.14 7.71
CA ALA A 85 -14.66 16.07 6.30
C ALA A 85 -14.34 14.71 5.66
N VAL A 86 -13.61 13.81 6.35
CA VAL A 86 -13.24 12.49 5.84
C VAL A 86 -14.21 11.43 6.36
N ILE A 87 -14.87 10.72 5.46
CA ILE A 87 -15.94 9.75 5.78
C ILE A 87 -15.48 8.35 5.39
N LYS A 88 -15.38 7.46 6.38
CA LYS A 88 -15.05 6.04 6.16
C LYS A 88 -16.25 5.29 5.59
N LEU A 89 -16.06 4.64 4.43
CA LEU A 89 -17.14 3.95 3.69
C LEU A 89 -17.30 2.47 4.05
N GLY A 90 -16.53 1.98 5.03
CA GLY A 90 -16.46 0.57 5.41
C GLY A 90 -15.25 -0.15 4.81
N ARG A 91 -14.99 -1.38 5.29
CA ARG A 91 -13.80 -2.16 4.93
C ARG A 91 -13.72 -2.44 3.43
N GLY A 92 -12.59 -2.11 2.82
CA GLY A 92 -12.35 -2.27 1.39
C GLY A 92 -12.98 -1.18 0.51
N HIS A 93 -13.68 -0.21 1.10
CA HIS A 93 -14.36 0.87 0.40
C HIS A 93 -13.67 2.23 0.58
N ARG A 94 -12.58 2.30 1.36
CA ARG A 94 -11.77 3.51 1.58
C ARG A 94 -12.61 4.67 2.16
N TYR A 95 -12.35 5.88 1.69
CA TYR A 95 -12.89 7.13 2.23
C TYR A 95 -13.53 7.98 1.13
N ARG A 96 -14.52 8.78 1.53
CA ARG A 96 -15.08 9.89 0.76
C ARG A 96 -14.76 11.20 1.49
N PHE A 97 -14.57 12.27 0.73
CA PHE A 97 -14.43 13.62 1.27
C PHE A 97 -15.75 14.38 1.14
N ASP A 98 -16.15 15.03 2.22
CA ASP A 98 -17.25 15.99 2.27
C ASP A 98 -16.70 17.37 1.96
N TYR A 99 -16.91 17.83 0.72
CA TYR A 99 -16.36 19.10 0.27
C TYR A 99 -17.06 20.31 0.91
N ASP A 100 -18.29 20.17 1.40
CA ASP A 100 -19.00 21.25 2.10
C ASP A 100 -18.36 21.56 3.47
N ARG A 101 -17.65 20.58 4.06
CA ARG A 101 -16.89 20.72 5.31
C ARG A 101 -15.39 20.91 5.07
N CYS A 102 -14.91 20.67 3.86
CA CYS A 102 -13.49 20.69 3.55
C CYS A 102 -12.98 22.13 3.44
N THR A 103 -12.02 22.52 4.29
CA THR A 103 -11.40 23.84 4.26
C THR A 103 -10.17 23.93 3.36
N GLY A 104 -9.77 22.83 2.71
CA GLY A 104 -8.57 22.80 1.87
C GLY A 104 -7.24 22.82 2.64
N CYS A 105 -7.24 22.60 3.95
CA CYS A 105 -6.06 22.68 4.83
C CYS A 105 -4.97 21.62 4.57
N ALA A 106 -5.20 20.66 3.67
CA ALA A 106 -4.26 19.62 3.25
C ALA A 106 -3.75 18.64 4.33
N THR A 107 -4.22 18.69 5.59
CA THR A 107 -3.73 17.78 6.64
C THR A 107 -3.97 16.30 6.32
N CYS A 108 -5.08 15.96 5.65
CA CYS A 108 -5.33 14.59 5.21
C CYS A 108 -4.30 14.09 4.18
N TYR A 109 -3.89 14.98 3.26
CA TYR A 109 -2.86 14.72 2.25
C TYR A 109 -1.49 14.56 2.89
N GLU A 110 -1.11 15.50 3.77
CA GLU A 110 0.18 15.49 4.45
C GLU A 110 0.33 14.26 5.34
N GLN A 111 -0.71 13.83 6.05
CA GLN A 111 -0.62 12.69 6.97
C GLN A 111 -0.70 11.32 6.27
N CYS A 112 -0.96 11.26 4.96
CA CYS A 112 -1.06 10.00 4.25
C CYS A 112 0.32 9.35 4.09
N PRO A 113 0.63 8.22 4.77
CA PRO A 113 2.00 7.69 4.79
C PRO A 113 2.46 7.12 3.45
N VAL A 114 1.51 6.91 2.54
CA VAL A 114 1.72 6.33 1.22
C VAL A 114 1.35 7.28 0.09
N HIS A 115 1.00 8.53 0.42
CA HIS A 115 0.68 9.54 -0.57
C HIS A 115 -0.43 9.13 -1.56
N ALA A 116 -1.49 8.52 -1.04
CA ALA A 116 -2.63 8.03 -1.84
C ALA A 116 -3.75 9.07 -2.03
N ILE A 117 -3.51 10.32 -1.64
CA ILE A 117 -4.45 11.45 -1.75
C ILE A 117 -3.78 12.48 -2.66
N GLU A 118 -4.56 13.10 -3.55
CA GLU A 118 -4.13 14.20 -4.40
C GLU A 118 -4.96 15.44 -4.04
N MET A 119 -4.28 16.57 -3.86
CA MET A 119 -4.95 17.85 -3.67
C MET A 119 -5.26 18.46 -5.03
N ILE A 120 -6.53 18.76 -5.27
CA ILE A 120 -6.98 19.46 -6.48
C ILE A 120 -7.48 20.87 -6.11
N PRO A 121 -7.30 21.87 -6.99
CA PRO A 121 -7.90 23.19 -6.79
C PRO A 121 -9.42 23.11 -6.75
N GLU A 122 -10.05 23.98 -5.96
CA GLU A 122 -11.50 24.13 -5.96
C GLU A 122 -11.97 24.63 -7.34
N PRO A 123 -12.98 24.00 -7.96
CA PRO A 123 -13.58 24.49 -9.18
C PRO A 123 -14.16 25.90 -8.94
N ARG A 124 -13.81 26.86 -9.81
CA ARG A 124 -14.40 28.20 -9.80
C ARG A 124 -15.72 28.24 -10.54
#